data_AF-A0A1E5FFT4-F1
#
_entry.id   AF-A0A1E5FFT4-F1
#
_cell.length_a   1.000
_cell.length_b   1.000
_cell.length_c   1.000
_cell.angle_alpha   90.00
_cell.angle_beta   90.00
_cell.angle_gamma   90.00
#
_symmetry.space_group_name_H-M   'P 1'
#
loop_
_entity.id
_entity.type
_entity.pdbx_description
1 polymer ?
#
loop_
_entity_poly.entity_id
_entity_poly.type
_entity_poly.pdbx_seq_one_letter_code
_entity_poly.pdbx_strand_id
1 'polypeptide(L)' 'MEMEKAVITEEIKWTPIRQVRKNKLSEADDLVNMAMDNGVDVTPFRQYRQALRDIPQTFTYPEDVVWPQKPSLPQASA' A
#
# COMPACT_ATOMS: atom_id res chain seq x y z
N MET A 1 -2.72 -32.29 -10.84
CA MET A 1 -3.49 -31.70 -11.96
C MET A 1 -4.57 -30.73 -11.49
N GLU A 2 -5.47 -31.08 -10.56
CA GLU A 2 -6.46 -30.10 -10.04
C GLU A 2 -5.86 -29.06 -9.09
N MET A 3 -4.96 -29.47 -8.18
CA MET A 3 -4.31 -28.55 -7.24
C MET A 3 -3.44 -27.48 -7.94
N GLU A 4 -2.84 -27.84 -9.08
CA GLU A 4 -1.97 -26.95 -9.84
C GLU A 4 -2.76 -25.84 -10.57
N LYS A 5 -3.96 -26.17 -11.06
CA LYS A 5 -4.91 -25.16 -11.59
C LYS A 5 -5.38 -24.19 -10.50
N ALA A 6 -5.68 -24.68 -9.30
CA ALA A 6 -6.16 -23.85 -8.19
C ALA A 6 -5.12 -22.82 -7.72
N VAL A 7 -3.84 -23.22 -7.63
CA VAL A 7 -2.74 -22.31 -7.27
C VAL A 7 -2.57 -21.18 -8.30
N ILE A 8 -2.66 -21.50 -9.60
CA ILE A 8 -2.55 -20.51 -10.67
C ILE A 8 -3.72 -19.51 -10.63
N THR A 9 -4.94 -19.97 -10.34
CA THR A 9 -6.10 -19.08 -10.26
C THR A 9 -6.01 -18.08 -9.10
N GLU A 10 -5.47 -18.50 -7.94
CA GLU A 10 -5.29 -17.60 -6.80
C GLU A 10 -4.19 -16.56 -7.04
N GLU A 11 -3.08 -16.97 -7.65
CA GLU A 11 -1.99 -16.05 -7.99
C GLU A 11 -2.42 -14.96 -8.99
N ILE A 12 -3.30 -15.28 -9.94
CA ILE A 12 -3.85 -14.30 -10.88
C ILE A 12 -4.66 -13.22 -10.15
N LYS A 13 -5.44 -13.58 -9.14
CA LYS A 13 -6.25 -12.64 -8.35
C LYS A 13 -5.41 -11.60 -7.59
N TRP A 14 -4.15 -11.92 -7.27
CA TRP A 14 -3.23 -10.96 -6.67
C TRP A 14 -2.74 -9.86 -7.62
N THR A 15 -2.85 -10.08 -8.94
CA THR A 15 -2.40 -9.11 -9.96
C THR A 15 -3.02 -7.72 -9.78
N PRO A 16 -4.36 -7.56 -9.71
CA PRO A 16 -4.96 -6.24 -9.47
C PRO A 16 -4.53 -5.62 -8.13
N ILE A 17 -4.42 -6.42 -7.06
CA ILE A 17 -3.97 -5.94 -5.75
C ILE A 17 -2.54 -5.40 -5.83
N ARG A 18 -1.64 -6.09 -6.52
CA ARG A 18 -0.25 -5.63 -6.72
C ARG A 18 -0.19 -4.34 -7.52
N GLN A 19 -1.08 -4.16 -8.51
CA GLN A 19 -1.16 -2.92 -9.29
C GLN A 19 -1.64 -1.74 -8.43
N VAL A 20 -2.70 -1.94 -7.64
CA VAL A 20 -3.19 -0.91 -6.70
C VAL A 20 -2.11 -0.57 -5.66
N ARG A 21 -1.44 -1.59 -5.11
CA ARG A 21 -0.34 -1.41 -4.15
C ARG A 21 0.79 -0.58 -4.75
N LYS A 22 1.18 -0.86 -6.01
CA LYS A 22 2.23 -0.10 -6.71
C LYS A 22 1.89 1.39 -6.79
N ASN A 23 0.66 1.73 -7.20
CA ASN A 23 0.22 3.12 -7.30
C ASN A 23 0.24 3.79 -5.91
N LYS A 24 -0.32 3.14 -4.89
CA LYS A 24 -0.34 3.65 -3.51
C LYS A 24 1.06 3.82 -2.91
N LEU A 25 2.01 2.94 -3.24
CA LEU A 25 3.41 3.08 -2.80
C LEU A 25 4.07 4.30 -3.43
N SER A 26 3.82 4.58 -4.71
CA SER A 26 4.30 5.80 -5.37
C SER A 26 3.75 7.05 -4.68
N GLU A 27 2.44 7.10 -4.43
CA GLU A 27 1.82 8.21 -3.70
C GLU A 27 2.36 8.37 -2.28
N ALA A 28 2.70 7.25 -1.62
CA ALA A 28 3.28 7.28 -0.29
C ALA A 28 4.73 7.80 -0.30
N ASP A 29 5.50 7.49 -1.35
CA ASP A 29 6.83 8.06 -1.57
C ASP A 29 6.75 9.58 -1.76
N ASP A 30 5.80 10.06 -2.58
CA ASP A 30 5.56 11.48 -2.77
C ASP A 30 5.17 12.18 -1.45
N LEU A 31 4.32 11.55 -0.64
CA LEU A 31 3.95 12.07 0.68
C LEU A 31 5.14 12.17 1.63
N VAL A 32 6.05 11.19 1.62
CA VAL A 32 7.27 11.25 2.44
C VAL A 32 8.16 12.42 1.97
N ASN A 33 8.33 12.60 0.66
CA ASN A 33 9.13 13.70 0.12
C ASN A 33 8.51 15.06 0.44
N MET A 34 7.20 15.23 0.21
CA MET A 34 6.47 16.45 0.57
C MET A 34 6.55 16.75 2.07
N ALA A 35 6.48 15.72 2.93
CA ALA A 35 6.63 15.91 4.37
C ALA A 35 8.03 16.40 4.74
N MET A 36 9.07 15.85 4.10
CA MET A 36 10.46 16.31 4.26
C MET A 36 10.64 17.75 3.79
N ASP A 37 10.13 18.09 2.60
CA ASP A 37 10.26 19.42 2.01
C ASP A 37 9.55 20.50 2.84
N ASN A 38 8.41 20.15 3.45
CA ASN A 38 7.66 21.05 4.34
C ASN A 38 8.18 21.04 5.79
N GLY A 39 9.19 20.23 6.12
CA GLY A 39 9.74 20.13 7.47
C GLY A 39 8.76 19.56 8.50
N VAL A 40 7.79 18.75 8.08
CA VAL A 40 6.80 18.10 8.97
C VAL A 40 7.19 16.66 9.27
N ASP A 41 6.57 16.05 10.29
CA ASP A 41 6.89 14.68 10.68
C ASP A 41 6.59 13.68 9.56
N VAL A 42 7.64 12.98 9.11
CA VAL A 42 7.58 11.97 8.05
C VAL A 42 7.07 10.62 8.53
N THR A 43 7.01 10.41 9.84
CA THR A 43 6.75 9.10 10.47
C THR A 43 5.42 8.48 10.03
N PRO A 44 4.28 9.21 10.02
CA PRO A 44 2.99 8.63 9.60
C PRO A 44 3.02 8.16 8.14
N PHE A 45 3.70 8.89 7.26
CA PHE A 45 3.81 8.57 5.84
C PHE A 45 4.71 7.35 5.61
N ARG A 46 5.79 7.22 6.38
CA ARG A 46 6.67 6.02 6.35
C ARG A 46 5.94 4.78 6.87
N GLN A 47 5.16 4.91 7.94
CA GLN A 47 4.34 3.83 8.48
C GLN A 47 3.26 3.39 7.48
N TYR A 48 2.55 4.34 6.86
CA TYR A 48 1.59 4.07 5.78
C TYR A 48 2.25 3.32 4.62
N ARG A 49 3.43 3.78 4.17
CA ARG A 49 4.19 3.11 3.10
C ARG A 49 4.59 1.69 3.49
N GLN A 50 4.99 1.45 4.73
CA GLN A 50 5.35 0.11 5.21
C GLN A 50 4.13 -0.81 5.24
N ALA A 51 3.02 -0.35 5.81
CA ALA A 51 1.77 -1.10 5.83
C ALA A 51 1.30 -1.52 4.41
N LEU A 52 1.49 -0.66 3.41
CA LEU A 52 1.24 -1.02 2.01
C LEU A 52 2.14 -2.15 1.48
N ARG A 53 3.44 -2.16 1.85
CA ARG A 53 4.38 -3.22 1.43
C ARG A 53 4.02 -4.57 2.03
N ASP A 54 3.49 -4.56 3.24
CA ASP A 54 3.22 -5.77 4.03
C ASP A 54 1.93 -6.49 3.58
N ILE A 55 1.08 -5.86 2.77
CA ILE A 55 -0.21 -6.42 2.31
C ILE A 55 -0.11 -7.86 1.76
N PRO A 56 0.78 -8.20 0.81
CA PRO A 56 0.84 -9.56 0.26
C PRO A 56 1.31 -10.63 1.26
N GLN A 57 1.92 -10.21 2.38
CA GLN A 57 2.38 -11.09 3.44
C GLN A 57 1.37 -11.18 4.59
N THR A 58 0.48 -10.19 4.71
CA THR A 58 -0.50 -10.08 5.80
C THR A 58 -1.81 -10.79 5.49
N PHE A 59 -2.21 -10.83 4.22
CA PHE A 59 -3.49 -11.42 3.80
C PHE A 59 -3.27 -12.75 3.08
N THR A 60 -4.07 -13.75 3.42
CA THR A 60 -4.09 -15.05 2.72
C THR A 60 -4.85 -14.95 1.39
N TYR A 61 -5.94 -14.18 1.36
CA TYR A 61 -6.81 -14.05 0.19
C TYR A 61 -6.87 -12.59 -0.30
N PRO A 62 -6.80 -12.35 -1.63
CA PRO A 62 -6.90 -11.01 -2.22
C PRO A 62 -8.18 -10.24 -1.86
N GLU A 63 -9.30 -10.93 -1.73
CA GLU A 63 -10.61 -10.35 -1.39
C GLU A 63 -10.70 -9.79 0.04
N ASP A 64 -9.84 -10.27 0.94
CA ASP A 64 -9.80 -9.83 2.34
C ASP A 64 -8.92 -8.59 2.54
N VAL A 65 -8.23 -8.13 1.49
CA VAL A 65 -7.28 -7.03 1.59
C VAL A 65 -7.97 -5.74 2.04
N VAL A 66 -7.57 -5.27 3.22
CA VAL A 66 -7.93 -3.95 3.75
C VAL A 66 -6.75 -3.00 3.56
N TRP A 67 -7.01 -1.87 2.91
CA TRP A 67 -5.99 -0.84 2.68
C TRP A 67 -5.83 0.04 3.92
N PRO A 68 -4.59 0.38 4.34
CA PRO A 68 -4.38 1.31 5.43
C PRO A 68 -4.94 2.70 5.09
N GLN A 69 -5.39 3.43 6.11
CA GLN A 69 -5.85 4.81 5.96
C GLN A 69 -4.69 5.69 5.49
N LYS A 70 -4.89 6.44 4.41
CA LYS A 70 -3.89 7.38 3.89
C LYS A 70 -3.80 8.58 4.85
N PRO A 71 -2.60 8.92 5.38
CA PRO A 71 -2.41 10.13 6.18
C PRO A 71 -2.52 11.39 5.31
N SER A 72 -2.97 12.49 5.91
CA SER A 72 -2.99 13.82 5.29
C SER A 72 -1.78 14.64 5.73
N LEU A 73 -1.24 15.44 4.82
CA LEU A 73 -0.31 16.50 5.21
C LEU A 73 -1.04 17.53 6.09
N PRO A 74 -0.36 18.13 7.09
CA PRO A 74 -0.91 19.26 7.82
C PRO A 74 -1.31 20.36 6.83
N GLN A 75 -2.51 20.92 6.98
CA GLN A 75 -2.86 22.12 6.24
C GLN A 75 -1.97 23.27 6.72
N ALA A 76 -1.32 23.95 5.78
CA ALA A 76 -0.73 25.25 6.09
C ALA A 76 -1.86 26.13 6.65
N SER A 77 -1.68 26.62 7.87
CA SER A 77 -2.58 27.64 8.40
C SER A 77 -2.43 28.86 7.48
N ALA A 78 -3.52 29.24 6.82
CA ALA A 78 -3.58 30.40 5.94
C ALA A 78 -3.38 31.70 6.72
#